data_AF-A0A4Q3CGS5-F1
#
_entry.id   AF-A0A4Q3CGS5-F1
#
_cell.length_a   1.000
_cell.length_b   1.000
_cell.length_c   1.000
_cell.angle_alpha   90.00
_cell.angle_beta   90.00
_cell.angle_gamma   90.00
#
_symmetry.space_group_name_H-M   'P 1'
#
loop_
_entity.id
_entity.type
_entity.pdbx_description
1 polymer ?
#
loop_
_entity_poly.entity_id
_entity_poly.type
_entity_poly.pdbx_seq_one_letter_code
_entity_poly.pdbx_strand_id
1 'polypeptide(L)'
;MQPQQIDAGLRTVIEQSAADAANGNNYSGYMAYWQKQKNGLFKSDSTGEMVTVQVQEYPKYFYIRDSSKFWQSEMDDYLEKKDLVIRSRSNFNYPDGTKGYSFSLQDTGSSRVIRRMILLKDRYMYTITTIADTLNKPSAFINSFFGSFTPYYTGLATDLYQNRLPEFFSDLFSTDSALHKKAQQSIANIYFGTAGAPMLYNAINRLSFADKDYFDSKTKMIAELGYIKDSVTDEVPLYLKKIYEQTADTSLFQNEAIKALARLKTKTAYRILKDIILQDPPVFEDGDYGDIFEHFEDTLSLSAQLFPDLLKLASLEDYKQHVTELLVTLVDSGFVQAKEYRNYFSSIYIDAKVAQKKQQAKDEKIMRADKKNSEDDDDDNDYVVSRGRYNNASFGLDDYGILMMPFYEKDKNVRQYFDKLLRSKDETVRMNTAVLLLRNQKEVPDSIFNSLAADDKFRGALYDKLERAKRLDRFP
;
A
#
# COMPACT_ATOMS: atom_id res chain seq x y z
N MET A 1 8.39 -23.68 18.60
CA MET A 1 9.80 -23.42 18.21
C MET A 1 10.74 -23.96 19.28
N GLN A 2 11.95 -24.40 18.93
CA GLN A 2 12.92 -24.92 19.92
C GLN A 2 13.56 -23.76 20.72
N PRO A 3 13.97 -23.96 21.99
CA PRO A 3 14.58 -22.93 22.86
C PRO A 3 15.78 -22.18 22.24
N GLN A 4 16.50 -22.82 21.33
CA GLN A 4 17.64 -22.23 20.60
C GLN A 4 17.24 -21.12 19.60
N GLN A 5 16.02 -21.14 19.06
CA GLN A 5 15.57 -20.12 18.10
C GLN A 5 15.24 -18.77 18.76
N ILE A 6 14.79 -18.77 20.02
CA ILE A 6 14.55 -17.55 20.80
C ILE A 6 15.88 -16.85 21.13
N ASP A 7 16.91 -17.65 21.45
CA ASP A 7 18.26 -17.18 21.76
C ASP A 7 18.95 -16.57 20.52
N ALA A 8 18.85 -17.24 19.36
CA ALA A 8 19.36 -16.74 18.10
C ALA A 8 18.64 -15.45 17.66
N GLY A 9 17.31 -15.41 17.73
CA GLY A 9 16.53 -14.24 17.35
C GLY A 9 16.71 -13.03 18.28
N LEU A 10 17.24 -13.21 19.49
CA LEU A 10 17.61 -12.11 20.39
C LEU A 10 19.08 -11.70 20.18
N ARG A 11 19.97 -12.65 19.92
CA ARG A 11 21.36 -12.37 19.52
C ARG A 11 21.38 -11.53 18.25
N THR A 12 20.53 -11.82 17.27
CA THR A 12 20.33 -10.99 16.08
C THR A 12 19.81 -9.60 16.41
N VAL A 13 18.88 -9.44 17.36
CA VAL A 13 18.42 -8.11 17.81
C VAL A 13 19.55 -7.35 18.51
N ILE A 14 20.37 -8.01 19.34
CA ILE A 14 21.53 -7.43 20.02
C ILE A 14 22.61 -7.02 19.01
N GLU A 15 22.88 -7.87 18.01
CA GLU A 15 23.84 -7.63 16.94
C GLU A 15 23.36 -6.53 15.99
N GLN A 16 22.06 -6.48 15.66
CA GLN A 16 21.44 -5.38 14.90
C GLN A 16 21.47 -4.07 15.69
N SER A 17 21.13 -4.09 16.99
CA SER A 17 21.20 -2.91 17.86
C SER A 17 22.60 -2.31 17.94
N ALA A 18 23.63 -3.17 17.89
CA ALA A 18 25.04 -2.78 17.86
C ALA A 18 25.49 -2.31 16.46
N ALA A 19 25.00 -2.93 15.39
CA ALA A 19 25.29 -2.53 14.00
C ALA A 19 24.62 -1.19 13.63
N ASP A 20 23.40 -0.94 14.10
CA ASP A 20 22.65 0.30 13.86
C ASP A 20 23.30 1.52 14.52
N ALA A 21 23.99 1.29 15.64
CA ALA A 21 24.82 2.27 16.33
C ALA A 21 26.10 2.65 15.54
N ALA A 22 26.60 1.77 14.67
CA ALA A 22 27.83 1.98 13.90
C ALA A 22 27.61 2.74 12.56
N ASN A 23 26.42 2.67 11.97
CA ASN A 23 26.17 3.18 10.60
C ASN A 23 25.68 4.64 10.56
N GLY A 24 26.26 5.55 11.33
CA GLY A 24 25.83 6.95 11.39
C GLY A 24 26.53 7.84 10.35
N ASN A 25 25.95 8.00 9.15
CA ASN A 25 25.88 9.29 8.44
C ASN A 25 25.17 9.16 7.08
N ASN A 26 24.18 10.02 6.83
CA ASN A 26 23.59 10.22 5.50
C ASN A 26 24.44 11.20 4.68
N TYR A 27 24.92 10.72 3.54
CA TYR A 27 25.66 11.43 2.51
C TYR A 27 24.69 12.21 1.61
N SER A 28 24.12 13.35 2.04
CA SER A 28 23.42 14.29 1.12
C SER A 28 22.93 15.62 1.73
N GLY A 29 23.15 15.91 3.02
CA GLY A 29 22.62 17.15 3.65
C GLY A 29 21.12 17.11 3.98
N TYR A 30 20.50 15.92 3.94
CA TYR A 30 19.16 15.65 4.48
C TYR A 30 19.26 15.37 5.98
N MET A 31 18.48 16.08 6.81
CA MET A 31 18.45 15.83 8.25
C MET A 31 17.47 14.70 8.55
N ALA A 32 17.91 13.67 9.27
CA ALA A 32 17.03 12.58 9.69
C ALA A 32 15.95 13.13 10.65
N TYR A 33 14.67 12.98 10.27
CA TYR A 33 13.56 13.42 11.11
C TYR A 33 13.54 12.63 12.42
N TRP A 34 13.57 11.30 12.32
CA TRP A 34 13.79 10.41 13.45
C TRP A 34 15.29 10.29 13.74
N GLN A 35 15.68 10.71 14.94
CA GLN A 35 17.03 10.50 15.41
C GLN A 35 17.29 9.01 15.63
N LYS A 36 18.50 8.57 15.31
CA LYS A 36 18.92 7.19 15.57
C LYS A 36 18.80 6.86 17.05
N GLN A 37 18.31 5.67 17.32
CA GLN A 37 18.23 5.12 18.67
C GLN A 37 19.63 4.97 19.27
N LYS A 38 19.74 5.29 20.55
CA LYS A 38 20.96 5.05 21.32
C LYS A 38 20.76 3.81 22.16
N ASN A 39 21.69 2.87 22.09
CA ASN A 39 21.60 1.58 22.78
C ASN A 39 22.73 1.45 23.82
N GLY A 40 22.43 0.80 24.93
CA GLY A 40 23.38 0.42 25.97
C GLY A 40 23.13 -1.01 26.43
N LEU A 41 24.20 -1.76 26.66
CA LEU A 41 24.15 -3.13 27.19
C LEU A 41 24.88 -3.17 28.54
N PHE A 42 24.18 -3.64 29.56
CA PHE A 42 24.69 -3.77 30.91
C PHE A 42 24.67 -5.25 31.28
N LYS A 43 25.81 -5.77 31.73
CA LYS A 43 25.97 -7.19 32.06
C LYS A 43 26.43 -7.36 33.49
N SER A 44 25.86 -8.34 34.18
CA SER A 44 26.38 -8.86 35.44
C SER A 44 27.41 -9.95 35.14
N ASP A 45 28.66 -9.73 35.53
CA ASP A 45 29.72 -10.74 35.33
C ASP A 45 29.53 -11.97 36.22
N SER A 46 28.85 -11.81 37.36
CA SER A 46 28.62 -12.90 38.32
C SER A 46 27.47 -13.83 37.92
N THR A 47 26.43 -13.31 37.26
CA THR A 47 25.24 -14.09 36.88
C THR A 47 25.10 -14.28 35.38
N GLY A 48 25.84 -13.53 34.56
CA GLY A 48 25.68 -13.50 33.10
C GLY A 48 24.43 -12.79 32.61
N GLU A 49 23.59 -12.27 33.52
CA GLU A 49 22.37 -11.54 33.18
C GLU A 49 22.69 -10.25 32.43
N MET A 50 21.83 -9.90 31.48
CA MET A 50 22.01 -8.75 30.62
C MET A 50 20.76 -7.88 30.60
N VAL A 51 20.96 -6.58 30.76
CA VAL A 51 19.93 -5.56 30.56
C VAL A 51 20.32 -4.70 29.38
N THR A 52 19.39 -4.55 28.44
CA THR A 52 19.52 -3.60 27.33
C THR A 52 18.71 -2.36 27.62
N VAL A 53 19.27 -1.20 27.34
CA VAL A 53 18.58 0.09 27.39
C VAL A 53 18.64 0.71 26.01
N GLN A 54 17.48 1.06 25.48
CA GLN A 54 17.35 1.80 24.24
C GLN A 54 16.72 3.17 24.53
N VAL A 55 17.21 4.21 23.87
CA VAL A 55 16.69 5.57 23.99
C VAL A 55 16.33 6.09 22.60
N GLN A 56 15.07 6.47 22.42
CA GLN A 56 14.55 7.14 21.23
C GLN A 56 14.24 8.60 21.56
N GLU A 57 14.79 9.53 20.78
CA GLU A 57 14.39 10.94 20.82
C GLU A 57 13.26 11.18 19.81
N TYR A 58 12.12 11.68 20.29
CA TYR A 58 11.01 12.08 19.43
C TYR A 58 11.33 13.40 18.72
N PRO A 59 11.05 13.50 17.41
CA PRO A 59 11.32 14.68 16.58
C PRO A 59 10.69 15.96 17.14
N LYS A 60 11.21 17.13 16.70
CA LYS A 60 10.76 18.46 17.16
C LYS A 60 9.23 18.61 17.12
N TYR A 61 8.63 18.23 16.00
CA TYR A 61 7.21 18.44 15.71
C TYR A 61 6.33 17.20 15.99
N PHE A 62 6.87 16.16 16.60
CA PHE A 62 6.08 15.00 17.00
C PHE A 62 5.17 15.35 18.17
N TYR A 63 3.93 14.86 18.14
CA TYR A 63 3.01 14.92 19.26
C TYR A 63 2.09 13.71 19.31
N ILE A 64 1.73 13.33 20.52
CA ILE A 64 0.84 12.23 20.86
C ILE A 64 -0.60 12.71 20.66
N ARG A 65 -1.31 12.03 19.77
CA ARG A 65 -2.68 12.36 19.34
C ARG A 65 -3.73 11.72 20.25
N ASP A 66 -3.45 10.49 20.65
CA ASP A 66 -4.31 9.65 21.47
C ASP A 66 -3.38 8.87 22.40
N SER A 67 -3.48 9.17 23.70
CA SER A 67 -2.63 8.57 24.72
C SER A 67 -2.79 7.06 24.78
N SER A 68 -4.01 6.56 24.67
CA SER A 68 -4.30 5.13 24.76
C SER A 68 -3.76 4.38 23.55
N LYS A 69 -4.00 4.88 22.34
CA LYS A 69 -3.46 4.28 21.11
C LYS A 69 -1.95 4.36 21.04
N PHE A 70 -1.35 5.46 21.52
CA PHE A 70 0.09 5.63 21.59
C PHE A 70 0.73 4.53 22.45
N TRP A 71 0.32 4.41 23.71
CA TRP A 71 0.89 3.39 24.59
C TRP A 71 0.60 1.96 24.12
N GLN A 72 -0.56 1.74 23.50
CA GLN A 72 -0.87 0.47 22.89
C GLN A 72 0.11 0.13 21.76
N SER A 73 0.33 1.04 20.81
CA SER A 73 1.29 0.84 19.71
C SER A 73 2.70 0.55 20.24
N GLU A 74 3.17 1.34 21.22
CA GLU A 74 4.49 1.15 21.83
C GLU A 74 4.66 -0.23 22.51
N MET A 75 3.57 -0.90 22.90
CA MET A 75 3.61 -2.27 23.40
C MET A 75 3.42 -3.32 22.29
N ASP A 76 2.50 -3.08 21.36
CA ASP A 76 2.10 -4.00 20.30
C ASP A 76 3.20 -4.19 19.25
N ASP A 77 4.06 -3.19 19.02
CA ASP A 77 5.26 -3.27 18.16
C ASP A 77 6.18 -4.47 18.49
N TYR A 78 6.06 -5.01 19.71
CA TYR A 78 6.83 -6.16 20.19
C TYR A 78 6.11 -7.51 20.07
N LEU A 79 4.84 -7.49 19.66
CA LEU A 79 4.00 -8.68 19.45
C LEU A 79 3.99 -9.13 17.99
N GLU A 80 4.10 -8.20 17.03
CA GLU A 80 3.81 -8.46 15.61
C GLU A 80 4.74 -9.48 14.92
N LYS A 81 5.89 -9.84 15.51
CA LYS A 81 6.92 -10.66 14.83
C LYS A 81 7.10 -12.08 15.36
N LYS A 82 6.50 -12.42 16.51
CA LYS A 82 6.77 -13.67 17.24
C LYS A 82 5.51 -14.00 18.04
N ASP A 83 5.10 -15.26 18.19
CA ASP A 83 3.91 -15.75 18.93
C ASP A 83 3.89 -15.41 20.45
N LEU A 84 4.27 -14.19 20.81
CA LEU A 84 4.40 -13.65 22.15
C LEU A 84 3.07 -13.03 22.56
N VAL A 85 2.74 -13.19 23.84
CA VAL A 85 1.59 -12.53 24.46
C VAL A 85 2.04 -11.71 25.66
N ILE A 86 1.36 -10.59 25.90
CA ILE A 86 1.53 -9.81 27.14
C ILE A 86 0.92 -10.62 28.30
N ARG A 87 1.76 -11.05 29.24
CA ARG A 87 1.34 -11.85 30.41
C ARG A 87 1.02 -11.00 31.63
N SER A 88 1.76 -9.91 31.81
CA SER A 88 1.52 -8.93 32.85
C SER A 88 1.82 -7.54 32.34
N ARG A 89 1.07 -6.56 32.85
CA ARG A 89 1.32 -5.14 32.60
C ARG A 89 0.94 -4.32 33.84
N SER A 90 1.72 -3.29 34.11
CA SER A 90 1.41 -2.24 35.08
C SER A 90 1.84 -0.91 34.49
N ASN A 91 1.08 0.15 34.76
CA ASN A 91 1.47 1.51 34.41
C ASN A 91 2.04 2.22 35.63
N PHE A 92 2.75 3.31 35.39
CA PHE A 92 3.21 4.22 36.42
C PHE A 92 3.27 5.65 35.89
N ASN A 93 3.14 6.60 36.81
CA ASN A 93 3.27 8.02 36.56
C ASN A 93 3.99 8.64 37.75
N TYR A 94 5.18 9.16 37.52
CA TYR A 94 6.03 9.74 38.55
C TYR A 94 5.81 11.25 38.68
N PRO A 95 6.03 11.85 39.87
CA PRO A 95 5.82 13.28 40.10
C PRO A 95 6.65 14.21 39.21
N ASP A 96 7.77 13.72 38.68
CA ASP A 96 8.63 14.46 37.78
C ASP A 96 8.08 14.53 36.35
N GLY A 97 6.92 13.91 36.07
CA GLY A 97 6.28 13.86 34.76
C GLY A 97 6.65 12.64 33.92
N THR A 98 7.52 11.75 34.43
CA THR A 98 7.84 10.48 33.76
C THR A 98 6.62 9.55 33.80
N LYS A 99 6.20 9.04 32.64
CA LYS A 99 5.08 8.10 32.50
C LYS A 99 5.54 6.84 31.81
N GLY A 100 4.94 5.70 32.11
CA GLY A 100 5.39 4.47 31.46
C GLY A 100 4.63 3.23 31.83
N TYR A 101 5.11 2.12 31.29
CA TYR A 101 4.58 0.78 31.49
C TYR A 101 5.70 -0.20 31.79
N SER A 102 5.46 -1.11 32.71
CA SER A 102 6.23 -2.33 32.91
C SER A 102 5.38 -3.50 32.46
N PHE A 103 5.93 -4.36 31.60
CA PHE A 103 5.20 -5.50 31.08
C PHE A 103 6.11 -6.69 30.80
N SER A 104 5.50 -7.85 30.63
CA SER A 104 6.20 -9.08 30.30
C SER A 104 5.60 -9.76 29.08
N LEU A 105 6.48 -10.21 28.19
CA LEU A 105 6.14 -10.96 26.98
C LEU A 105 6.57 -12.41 27.15
N GLN A 106 5.72 -13.35 26.73
CA GLN A 106 6.01 -14.78 26.82
C GLN A 106 5.42 -15.51 25.61
N ASP A 107 6.19 -16.44 25.04
CA ASP A 107 5.67 -17.45 24.12
C ASP A 107 4.86 -18.47 24.93
N THR A 108 3.66 -18.80 24.47
CA THR A 108 2.77 -19.77 25.13
C THR A 108 3.42 -21.14 25.38
N GLY A 109 4.45 -21.53 24.61
CA GLY A 109 5.19 -22.79 24.78
C GLY A 109 6.51 -22.69 25.57
N SER A 110 6.87 -21.53 26.14
CA SER A 110 8.18 -21.29 26.77
C SER A 110 8.06 -20.83 28.22
N SER A 111 8.99 -21.24 29.09
CA SER A 111 9.15 -20.68 30.45
C SER A 111 10.03 -19.41 30.48
N ARG A 112 10.65 -19.02 29.36
CA ARG A 112 11.39 -17.75 29.26
C ARG A 112 10.45 -16.59 29.09
N VAL A 113 10.74 -15.50 29.79
CA VAL A 113 9.96 -14.26 29.78
C VAL A 113 10.87 -13.11 29.39
N ILE A 114 10.39 -12.26 28.49
CA ILE A 114 11.02 -10.97 28.20
C ILE A 114 10.36 -9.95 29.11
N ARG A 115 11.12 -9.37 30.04
CA ARG A 115 10.66 -8.27 30.89
C ARG A 115 11.05 -6.96 30.25
N ARG A 116 10.10 -6.04 30.18
CA ARG A 116 10.29 -4.72 29.60
C ARG A 116 9.72 -3.61 30.46
N MET A 117 10.42 -2.48 30.49
CA MET A 117 9.93 -1.23 31.04
C MET A 117 10.12 -0.13 30.00
N ILE A 118 9.03 0.54 29.63
CA ILE A 118 9.05 1.72 28.75
C ILE A 118 8.76 2.96 29.59
N LEU A 119 9.57 4.00 29.44
CA LEU A 119 9.44 5.26 30.16
C LEU A 119 9.51 6.43 29.17
N LEU A 120 8.48 7.26 29.16
CA LEU A 120 8.46 8.53 28.45
C LEU A 120 8.77 9.65 29.44
N LYS A 121 9.81 10.42 29.14
CA LYS A 121 10.17 11.65 29.83
C LYS A 121 10.52 12.72 28.80
N ASP A 122 9.83 13.85 28.87
CA ASP A 122 9.94 14.92 27.89
C ASP A 122 9.77 14.36 26.47
N ARG A 123 10.79 14.49 25.62
CA ARG A 123 10.80 13.93 24.26
C ARG A 123 11.54 12.59 24.12
N TYR A 124 11.91 11.95 25.22
CA TYR A 124 12.72 10.72 25.19
C TYR A 124 11.93 9.52 25.68
N MET A 125 11.87 8.47 24.85
CA MET A 125 11.41 7.14 25.25
C MET A 125 12.61 6.27 25.62
N TYR A 126 12.56 5.70 26.81
CA TYR A 126 13.52 4.74 27.32
C TYR A 126 12.89 3.36 27.33
N THR A 127 13.50 2.39 26.67
CA THR A 127 13.07 1.00 26.64
C THR A 127 14.12 0.13 27.30
N ILE A 128 13.79 -0.44 28.45
CA ILE A 128 14.67 -1.33 29.22
C ILE A 128 14.18 -2.76 29.03
N THR A 129 15.06 -3.67 28.64
CA THR A 129 14.70 -5.06 28.33
C THR A 129 15.68 -6.04 28.94
N THR A 130 15.17 -7.09 29.58
CA THR A 130 15.94 -8.25 30.04
C THR A 130 15.20 -9.54 29.75
N ILE A 131 15.92 -10.64 29.57
CA ILE A 131 15.34 -11.98 29.64
C ILE A 131 15.37 -12.46 31.08
N ALA A 132 14.28 -13.11 31.49
CA ALA A 132 14.13 -13.83 32.74
C ALA A 132 13.46 -15.18 32.46
N ASP A 133 13.21 -15.96 33.51
CA ASP A 133 12.37 -17.15 33.45
C ASP A 133 11.19 -17.05 34.44
N THR A 134 10.17 -17.90 34.27
CA THR A 134 8.97 -17.92 35.12
C THR A 134 9.16 -18.61 36.47
N LEU A 135 10.27 -19.31 36.68
CA LEU A 135 10.49 -20.18 37.83
C LEU A 135 11.32 -19.50 38.92
N ASN A 136 12.20 -18.59 38.53
CA ASN A 136 13.17 -17.91 39.38
C ASN A 136 12.77 -16.46 39.64
N LYS A 137 13.07 -16.00 40.86
CA LYS A 137 12.98 -14.57 41.18
C LYS A 137 14.10 -13.81 40.47
N PRO A 138 13.86 -12.56 40.04
CA PRO A 138 14.94 -11.75 39.45
C PRO A 138 16.07 -11.55 40.46
N SER A 139 17.30 -11.51 39.96
CA SER A 139 18.46 -11.25 40.80
C SER A 139 18.46 -9.84 41.41
N ALA A 140 19.37 -9.62 42.36
CA ALA A 140 19.62 -8.29 42.89
C ALA A 140 20.07 -7.30 41.79
N PHE A 141 20.80 -7.78 40.78
CA PHE A 141 21.23 -6.96 39.63
C PHE A 141 20.01 -6.46 38.85
N ILE A 142 19.11 -7.36 38.42
CA ILE A 142 17.91 -6.99 37.66
C ILE A 142 16.98 -6.10 38.48
N ASN A 143 16.70 -6.47 39.74
CA ASN A 143 15.81 -5.69 40.60
C ASN A 143 16.37 -4.28 40.87
N SER A 144 17.68 -4.15 41.13
CA SER A 144 18.30 -2.84 41.36
C SER A 144 18.31 -2.02 40.09
N PHE A 145 18.60 -2.63 38.93
CA PHE A 145 18.62 -1.90 37.66
C PHE A 145 17.25 -1.32 37.32
N PHE A 146 16.19 -2.15 37.32
CA PHE A 146 14.84 -1.68 37.03
C PHE A 146 14.29 -0.74 38.11
N GLY A 147 14.62 -0.96 39.38
CA GLY A 147 14.12 -0.14 40.50
C GLY A 147 14.82 1.21 40.67
N SER A 148 16.05 1.37 40.15
CA SER A 148 16.83 2.61 40.29
C SER A 148 16.99 3.38 38.97
N PHE A 149 16.51 2.84 37.86
CA PHE A 149 16.61 3.52 36.57
C PHE A 149 15.82 4.83 36.60
N THR A 150 16.50 5.92 36.27
CA THR A 150 15.90 7.25 36.16
C THR A 150 16.23 7.84 34.78
N PRO A 151 15.22 8.32 34.03
CA PRO A 151 15.45 9.07 32.79
C PRO A 151 16.41 10.24 33.00
N TYR A 152 17.27 10.48 32.02
CA TYR A 152 18.18 11.62 32.06
C TYR A 152 17.40 12.93 31.86
N TYR A 153 17.60 13.89 32.76
CA TYR A 153 16.99 15.21 32.65
C TYR A 153 17.80 16.10 31.71
N THR A 154 17.18 16.57 30.62
CA THR A 154 17.85 17.38 29.59
C THR A 154 17.73 18.89 29.81
N GLY A 155 16.98 19.34 30.82
CA GLY A 155 16.75 20.78 31.07
C GLY A 155 15.65 21.41 30.21
N LEU A 156 15.11 20.70 29.21
CA LEU A 156 14.08 21.18 28.30
C LEU A 156 12.81 20.33 28.43
N ALA A 157 11.95 20.71 29.37
CA ALA A 157 10.65 20.06 29.53
C ALA A 157 9.82 20.20 28.25
N THR A 158 9.50 19.08 27.61
CA THR A 158 8.73 19.05 26.35
C THR A 158 7.53 18.14 26.53
N ASP A 159 6.34 18.74 26.54
CA ASP A 159 5.09 17.97 26.58
C ASP A 159 4.74 17.45 25.18
N LEU A 160 4.88 16.13 24.97
CA LEU A 160 4.51 15.50 23.70
C LEU A 160 3.00 15.42 23.48
N TYR A 161 2.15 15.69 24.48
CA TYR A 161 0.69 15.68 24.30
C TYR A 161 0.15 17.01 23.75
N GLN A 162 1.01 18.00 23.57
CA GLN A 162 0.64 19.30 22.98
C GLN A 162 0.81 19.28 21.46
N ASN A 163 -0.18 19.82 20.76
CA ASN A 163 -0.14 19.98 19.31
C ASN A 163 1.04 20.89 18.90
N ARG A 164 1.92 20.37 18.03
CA ARG A 164 3.15 21.05 17.55
C ARG A 164 3.00 21.77 16.22
N LEU A 165 1.81 21.79 15.61
CA LEU A 165 1.58 22.47 14.34
C LEU A 165 1.86 23.98 14.40
N PRO A 166 1.47 24.75 15.44
CA PRO A 166 1.80 26.17 15.52
C PRO A 166 3.31 26.43 15.50
N GLU A 167 4.07 25.62 16.23
CA GLU A 167 5.54 25.67 16.25
C GLU A 167 6.13 25.34 14.88
N PHE A 168 5.64 24.28 14.23
CA PHE A 168 6.04 23.90 12.88
C PHE A 168 5.82 25.01 11.85
N PHE A 169 4.62 25.59 11.78
CA PHE A 169 4.32 26.64 10.81
C PHE A 169 5.07 27.94 11.12
N SER A 170 5.36 28.23 12.39
CA SER A 170 6.26 29.33 12.76
C SER A 170 7.67 29.12 12.20
N ASP A 171 8.23 27.92 12.38
CA ASP A 171 9.57 27.60 11.87
C ASP A 171 9.61 27.56 10.34
N LEU A 172 8.56 27.04 9.70
CA LEU A 172 8.42 26.99 8.25
C LEU A 172 8.45 28.38 7.60
N PHE A 173 8.03 29.43 8.30
CA PHE A 173 8.09 30.81 7.80
C PHE A 173 9.10 31.68 8.54
N SER A 174 10.06 31.06 9.22
CA SER A 174 11.12 31.76 9.96
C SER A 174 12.11 32.43 9.01
N THR A 175 12.65 33.58 9.43
CA THR A 175 13.78 34.23 8.76
C THR A 175 15.12 33.54 9.06
N ASP A 176 15.16 32.65 10.07
CA ASP A 176 16.30 31.78 10.32
C ASP A 176 16.31 30.64 9.28
N SER A 177 17.24 30.74 8.34
CA SER A 177 17.40 29.76 7.25
C SER A 177 17.59 28.32 7.72
N ALA A 178 18.18 28.09 8.90
CA ALA A 178 18.39 26.74 9.43
C ALA A 178 17.09 26.16 10.02
N LEU A 179 16.30 26.98 10.73
CA LEU A 179 14.97 26.59 11.22
C LEU A 179 14.00 26.35 10.06
N HIS A 180 13.95 27.27 9.10
CA HIS A 180 13.13 27.16 7.90
C HIS A 180 13.43 25.88 7.11
N LYS A 181 14.71 25.61 6.81
CA LYS A 181 15.12 24.39 6.09
C LYS A 181 14.75 23.11 6.86
N LYS A 182 14.90 23.11 8.20
CA LYS A 182 14.52 21.96 9.05
C LYS A 182 13.01 21.71 9.00
N ALA A 183 12.20 22.76 9.03
CA ALA A 183 10.76 22.65 8.89
C ALA A 183 10.38 22.11 7.50
N GLN A 184 10.94 22.64 6.41
CA GLN A 184 10.69 22.15 5.05
C GLN A 184 10.99 20.64 4.90
N GLN A 185 12.14 20.19 5.42
CA GLN A 185 12.51 18.76 5.40
C GLN A 185 11.59 17.87 6.24
N SER A 186 10.81 18.45 7.16
CA SER A 186 9.92 17.72 8.07
C SER A 186 8.49 17.57 7.54
N ILE A 187 8.08 18.29 6.48
CA ILE A 187 6.67 18.37 6.02
C ILE A 187 6.01 16.98 5.96
N ALA A 188 6.61 16.03 5.22
CA ALA A 188 6.04 14.70 4.99
C ALA A 188 6.08 13.75 6.21
N ASN A 189 6.65 14.19 7.33
CA ASN A 189 6.72 13.41 8.57
C ASN A 189 5.80 13.94 9.67
N ILE A 190 5.08 15.02 9.40
CA ILE A 190 4.24 15.69 10.38
C ILE A 190 2.81 15.19 10.23
N TYR A 191 2.21 14.85 11.36
CA TYR A 191 0.78 14.61 11.39
C TYR A 191 0.02 15.95 11.47
N PHE A 192 -0.69 16.29 10.40
CA PHE A 192 -1.52 17.50 10.32
C PHE A 192 -2.93 17.27 10.88
N GLY A 193 -3.56 16.15 10.52
CA GLY A 193 -4.95 15.88 10.90
C GLY A 193 -5.93 16.97 10.42
N THR A 194 -7.18 16.90 10.89
CA THR A 194 -8.22 17.84 10.50
C THR A 194 -7.92 19.28 10.94
N ALA A 195 -7.34 19.45 12.13
CA ALA A 195 -6.94 20.76 12.65
C ALA A 195 -5.82 21.42 11.82
N GLY A 196 -4.96 20.63 11.17
CA GLY A 196 -3.88 21.12 10.33
C GLY A 196 -4.31 21.47 8.89
N ALA A 197 -5.46 20.99 8.42
CA ALA A 197 -5.95 21.26 7.07
C ALA A 197 -6.02 22.77 6.71
N PRO A 198 -6.66 23.64 7.52
CA PRO A 198 -6.68 25.08 7.22
C PRO A 198 -5.27 25.69 7.30
N MET A 199 -4.40 25.19 8.16
CA MET A 199 -3.03 25.69 8.29
C MET A 199 -2.19 25.35 7.05
N LEU A 200 -2.30 24.11 6.54
CA LEU A 200 -1.68 23.68 5.29
C LEU A 200 -2.18 24.52 4.11
N TYR A 201 -3.49 24.68 3.96
CA TYR A 201 -4.06 25.48 2.88
C TYR A 201 -3.56 26.93 2.91
N ASN A 202 -3.50 27.56 4.10
CA ASN A 202 -2.94 28.90 4.24
C ASN A 202 -1.43 28.94 3.94
N ALA A 203 -0.67 27.93 4.36
CA ALA A 203 0.75 27.85 4.09
C ALA A 203 1.05 27.72 2.59
N ILE A 204 0.33 26.84 1.88
CA ILE A 204 0.43 26.66 0.42
C ILE A 204 0.24 27.99 -0.33
N ASN A 205 -0.69 28.82 0.13
CA ASN A 205 -0.99 30.12 -0.46
C ASN A 205 0.02 31.22 -0.09
N ARG A 206 0.79 31.03 1.00
CA ARG A 206 1.79 31.99 1.48
C ARG A 206 3.20 31.70 0.95
N LEU A 207 3.47 30.49 0.45
CA LEU A 207 4.77 30.12 -0.09
C LEU A 207 5.22 31.09 -1.20
N SER A 208 6.50 31.48 -1.14
CA SER A 208 7.09 32.42 -2.09
C SER A 208 7.87 31.69 -3.16
N PHE A 209 7.68 32.08 -4.42
CA PHE A 209 8.48 31.56 -5.54
C PHE A 209 9.98 31.87 -5.40
N ALA A 210 10.35 32.86 -4.58
CA ALA A 210 11.76 33.18 -4.31
C ALA A 210 12.45 32.13 -3.40
N ASP A 211 11.67 31.24 -2.77
CA ASP A 211 12.19 30.12 -2.00
C ASP A 211 12.73 29.04 -2.95
N LYS A 212 13.98 28.62 -2.73
CA LYS A 212 14.63 27.59 -3.55
C LYS A 212 13.90 26.24 -3.50
N ASP A 213 13.23 25.94 -2.38
CA ASP A 213 12.53 24.69 -2.14
C ASP A 213 11.00 24.88 -2.33
N TYR A 214 10.59 25.94 -3.06
CA TYR A 214 9.19 26.29 -3.31
C TYR A 214 8.38 25.13 -3.89
N PHE A 215 8.84 24.55 -5.00
CA PHE A 215 8.13 23.47 -5.68
C PHE A 215 8.02 22.22 -4.79
N ASP A 216 9.13 21.80 -4.18
CA ASP A 216 9.17 20.64 -3.28
C ASP A 216 8.26 20.82 -2.06
N SER A 217 8.36 21.97 -1.38
CA SER A 217 7.55 22.29 -0.20
C SER A 217 6.07 22.36 -0.54
N LYS A 218 5.71 23.01 -1.65
CA LYS A 218 4.32 23.16 -2.07
C LYS A 218 3.71 21.82 -2.49
N THR A 219 4.40 21.02 -3.29
CA THR A 219 3.97 19.67 -3.68
C THR A 219 3.77 18.79 -2.44
N LYS A 220 4.72 18.76 -1.51
CA LYS A 220 4.58 17.99 -0.25
C LYS A 220 3.36 18.44 0.55
N MET A 221 3.14 19.74 0.72
CA MET A 221 1.97 20.24 1.48
C MET A 221 0.64 19.90 0.79
N ILE A 222 0.58 19.92 -0.55
CA ILE A 222 -0.61 19.49 -1.30
C ILE A 222 -0.85 17.99 -1.09
N ALA A 223 0.22 17.17 -1.15
CA ALA A 223 0.15 15.74 -0.89
C ALA A 223 -0.39 15.44 0.52
N GLU A 224 0.10 16.17 1.54
CA GLU A 224 -0.30 16.04 2.94
C GLU A 224 -1.81 16.29 3.17
N LEU A 225 -2.44 17.19 2.40
CA LEU A 225 -3.90 17.34 2.44
C LEU A 225 -4.62 16.02 2.09
N GLY A 226 -4.09 15.24 1.14
CA GLY A 226 -4.62 13.93 0.75
C GLY A 226 -4.45 12.82 1.79
N TYR A 227 -3.58 13.00 2.78
CA TYR A 227 -3.34 12.04 3.87
C TYR A 227 -4.18 12.30 5.13
N ILE A 228 -4.95 13.39 5.18
CA ILE A 228 -5.79 13.72 6.35
C ILE A 228 -7.04 12.83 6.36
N LYS A 229 -6.93 11.64 6.95
CA LYS A 229 -8.01 10.63 6.99
C LYS A 229 -8.90 10.66 8.23
N ASP A 230 -8.42 11.22 9.35
CA ASP A 230 -8.97 11.01 10.69
C ASP A 230 -10.38 11.59 10.93
N SER A 231 -10.99 12.24 9.93
CA SER A 231 -12.43 12.51 9.74
C SER A 231 -12.59 13.47 8.56
N VAL A 232 -12.32 13.00 7.33
CA VAL A 232 -12.30 13.83 6.11
C VAL A 232 -13.56 14.70 6.03
N THR A 233 -13.38 16.01 6.21
CA THR A 233 -14.43 17.01 6.02
C THR A 233 -14.54 17.35 4.54
N ASP A 234 -15.70 17.86 4.11
CA ASP A 234 -15.85 18.37 2.74
C ASP A 234 -14.94 19.58 2.44
N GLU A 235 -14.34 20.20 3.46
CA GLU A 235 -13.41 21.31 3.29
C GLU A 235 -12.11 20.90 2.60
N VAL A 236 -11.55 19.72 2.95
CA VAL A 236 -10.26 19.28 2.38
C VAL A 236 -10.35 19.08 0.85
N PRO A 237 -11.36 18.35 0.31
CA PRO A 237 -11.58 18.30 -1.13
C PRO A 237 -11.78 19.68 -1.77
N LEU A 238 -12.47 20.61 -1.08
CA LEU A 238 -12.68 21.96 -1.59
C LEU A 238 -11.39 22.80 -1.62
N TYR A 239 -10.48 22.62 -0.65
CA TYR A 239 -9.15 23.23 -0.69
C TYR A 239 -8.34 22.70 -1.87
N LEU A 240 -8.34 21.39 -2.09
CA LEU A 240 -7.65 20.77 -3.22
C LEU A 240 -8.21 21.25 -4.57
N LYS A 241 -9.54 21.38 -4.69
CA LYS A 241 -10.18 21.99 -5.87
C LYS A 241 -9.68 23.41 -6.11
N LYS A 242 -9.66 24.26 -5.07
CA LYS A 242 -9.17 25.64 -5.18
C LYS A 242 -7.71 25.68 -5.59
N ILE A 243 -6.87 24.81 -5.03
CA ILE A 243 -5.46 24.70 -5.40
C ILE A 243 -5.34 24.36 -6.89
N TYR A 244 -6.06 23.33 -7.35
CA TYR A 244 -6.08 22.93 -8.77
C TYR A 244 -6.47 24.10 -9.70
N GLU A 245 -7.51 24.86 -9.34
CA GLU A 245 -7.99 26.02 -10.10
C GLU A 245 -7.00 27.20 -10.08
N GLN A 246 -6.27 27.41 -8.98
CA GLN A 246 -5.34 28.52 -8.80
C GLN A 246 -3.94 28.25 -9.37
N THR A 247 -3.59 26.99 -9.63
CA THR A 247 -2.29 26.60 -10.17
C THR A 247 -2.37 26.13 -11.62
N ALA A 248 -3.30 26.68 -12.41
CA ALA A 248 -3.55 26.28 -13.79
C ALA A 248 -2.30 26.29 -14.69
N ASP A 249 -1.36 27.20 -14.45
CA ASP A 249 -0.11 27.30 -15.21
C ASP A 249 1.00 26.36 -14.70
N THR A 250 0.71 25.43 -13.79
CA THR A 250 1.71 24.52 -13.20
C THR A 250 1.14 23.12 -13.00
N SER A 251 1.27 22.28 -14.02
CA SER A 251 0.78 20.89 -14.04
C SER A 251 1.28 20.07 -12.85
N LEU A 252 2.49 20.32 -12.33
CA LEU A 252 3.00 19.67 -11.12
C LEU A 252 2.03 19.80 -9.93
N PHE A 253 1.54 21.01 -9.65
CA PHE A 253 0.65 21.25 -8.52
C PHE A 253 -0.78 20.76 -8.78
N GLN A 254 -1.25 20.88 -10.03
CA GLN A 254 -2.55 20.33 -10.42
C GLN A 254 -2.57 18.80 -10.28
N ASN A 255 -1.55 18.13 -10.79
CA ASN A 255 -1.40 16.68 -10.73
C ASN A 255 -1.34 16.20 -9.29
N GLU A 256 -0.59 16.88 -8.41
CA GLU A 256 -0.57 16.52 -6.99
C GLU A 256 -1.94 16.75 -6.32
N ALA A 257 -2.67 17.81 -6.66
CA ALA A 257 -4.01 18.04 -6.12
C ALA A 257 -5.00 16.93 -6.54
N ILE A 258 -4.89 16.42 -7.77
CA ILE A 258 -5.70 15.31 -8.28
C ILE A 258 -5.34 14.01 -7.56
N LYS A 259 -4.06 13.70 -7.42
CA LYS A 259 -3.58 12.54 -6.63
C LYS A 259 -4.10 12.60 -5.19
N ALA A 260 -3.98 13.77 -4.55
CA ALA A 260 -4.48 14.01 -3.20
C ALA A 260 -6.01 13.81 -3.10
N LEU A 261 -6.78 14.31 -4.08
CA LEU A 261 -8.23 14.08 -4.14
C LEU A 261 -8.57 12.59 -4.26
N ALA A 262 -7.85 11.84 -5.09
CA ALA A 262 -8.10 10.41 -5.29
C ALA A 262 -7.82 9.62 -4.00
N ARG A 263 -6.76 10.02 -3.27
CA ARG A 263 -6.33 9.43 -2.00
C ARG A 263 -7.34 9.61 -0.86
N LEU A 264 -8.12 10.71 -0.87
CA LEU A 264 -9.11 11.01 0.16
C LEU A 264 -10.28 10.03 0.22
N LYS A 265 -10.66 9.40 -0.91
CA LYS A 265 -11.71 8.37 -0.98
C LYS A 265 -13.05 8.81 -0.36
N THR A 266 -13.48 10.04 -0.68
CA THR A 266 -14.80 10.56 -0.28
C THR A 266 -15.68 10.87 -1.48
N LYS A 267 -17.00 10.88 -1.27
CA LYS A 267 -17.97 11.25 -2.32
C LYS A 267 -17.70 12.64 -2.90
N THR A 268 -17.39 13.61 -2.04
CA THR A 268 -17.09 14.99 -2.47
C THR A 268 -15.82 15.06 -3.30
N ALA A 269 -14.75 14.37 -2.89
CA ALA A 269 -13.51 14.32 -3.66
C ALA A 269 -13.72 13.66 -5.03
N TYR A 270 -14.45 12.54 -5.09
CA TYR A 270 -14.71 11.81 -6.34
C TYR A 270 -15.62 12.59 -7.30
N ARG A 271 -16.59 13.35 -6.77
CA ARG A 271 -17.38 14.28 -7.59
C ARG A 271 -16.49 15.37 -8.20
N ILE A 272 -15.61 15.97 -7.41
CA ILE A 272 -14.68 17.00 -7.88
C ILE A 272 -13.72 16.41 -8.93
N LEU A 273 -13.18 15.22 -8.70
CA LEU A 273 -12.34 14.51 -9.68
C LEU A 273 -13.07 14.25 -10.99
N LYS A 274 -14.33 13.80 -10.91
CA LYS A 274 -15.16 13.60 -12.09
C LYS A 274 -15.29 14.90 -12.88
N ASP A 275 -15.58 16.01 -12.21
CA ASP A 275 -15.72 17.31 -12.84
C ASP A 275 -14.41 17.76 -13.50
N ILE A 276 -13.27 17.64 -12.79
CA ILE A 276 -11.93 17.99 -13.31
C ILE A 276 -11.59 17.16 -14.54
N ILE A 277 -11.59 15.83 -14.39
CA ILE A 277 -11.11 14.90 -15.43
C ILE A 277 -11.98 15.00 -16.70
N LEU A 278 -13.28 15.28 -16.59
CA LEU A 278 -14.15 15.41 -17.76
C LEU A 278 -14.05 16.76 -18.47
N GLN A 279 -13.64 17.82 -17.76
CA GLN A 279 -13.49 19.16 -18.34
C GLN A 279 -12.09 19.36 -18.91
N ASP A 280 -11.08 18.94 -18.17
CA ASP A 280 -9.67 19.10 -18.50
C ASP A 280 -8.91 17.83 -18.03
N PRO A 281 -8.90 16.76 -18.84
CA PRO A 281 -8.24 15.51 -18.48
C PRO A 281 -6.76 15.77 -18.15
N PRO A 282 -6.31 15.44 -16.93
CA PRO A 282 -4.93 15.72 -16.52
C PRO A 282 -3.91 14.99 -17.39
N VAL A 283 -2.74 15.59 -17.56
CA VAL A 283 -1.60 14.97 -18.25
C VAL A 283 -0.45 14.85 -17.25
N PHE A 284 0.06 13.63 -17.08
CA PHE A 284 1.19 13.35 -16.20
C PHE A 284 2.45 13.21 -17.04
N GLU A 285 3.50 13.95 -16.72
CA GLU A 285 4.75 14.00 -17.50
C GLU A 285 5.38 12.60 -17.69
N ASP A 286 5.31 11.76 -16.65
CA ASP A 286 5.85 10.40 -16.66
C ASP A 286 4.88 9.35 -17.21
N GLY A 287 3.68 9.76 -17.65
CA GLY A 287 2.61 8.85 -18.04
C GLY A 287 2.07 7.98 -16.89
N ASP A 288 2.38 8.33 -15.64
CA ASP A 288 1.96 7.59 -14.46
C ASP A 288 0.54 7.97 -14.02
N TYR A 289 -0.43 7.44 -14.74
CA TYR A 289 -1.86 7.47 -14.37
C TYR A 289 -2.19 6.41 -13.31
N GLY A 290 -1.29 5.45 -13.05
CA GLY A 290 -1.51 4.29 -12.18
C GLY A 290 -1.95 4.67 -10.77
N ASP A 291 -1.25 5.60 -10.13
CA ASP A 291 -1.52 6.05 -8.75
C ASP A 291 -2.99 6.48 -8.53
N ILE A 292 -3.58 7.20 -9.49
CA ILE A 292 -4.99 7.65 -9.40
C ILE A 292 -5.95 6.48 -9.57
N PHE A 293 -5.70 5.60 -10.54
CA PHE A 293 -6.58 4.47 -10.82
C PHE A 293 -6.49 3.37 -9.76
N GLU A 294 -5.32 3.16 -9.14
CA GLU A 294 -5.17 2.30 -7.97
C GLU A 294 -6.07 2.76 -6.81
N HIS A 295 -6.17 4.08 -6.61
CA HIS A 295 -7.11 4.63 -5.62
C HIS A 295 -8.57 4.40 -6.01
N PHE A 296 -8.91 4.44 -7.30
CA PHE A 296 -10.26 4.12 -7.79
C PHE A 296 -10.60 2.63 -7.62
N GLU A 297 -9.66 1.73 -7.85
CA GLU A 297 -9.85 0.29 -7.67
C GLU A 297 -10.05 -0.09 -6.20
N ASP A 298 -9.35 0.57 -5.28
CA ASP A 298 -9.51 0.33 -3.84
C ASP A 298 -10.88 0.79 -3.29
N THR A 299 -11.66 1.57 -4.05
CA THR A 299 -13.00 2.02 -3.61
C THR A 299 -14.04 1.98 -4.73
N LEU A 300 -14.33 0.76 -5.20
CA LEU A 300 -15.28 0.50 -6.28
C LEU A 300 -16.67 1.16 -6.13
N SER A 301 -17.18 1.28 -4.91
CA SER A 301 -18.48 1.91 -4.65
C SER A 301 -18.52 3.42 -4.97
N LEU A 302 -17.38 4.11 -4.83
CA LEU A 302 -17.24 5.50 -5.25
C LEU A 302 -16.94 5.58 -6.75
N SER A 303 -16.05 4.72 -7.24
CA SER A 303 -15.64 4.68 -8.65
C SER A 303 -16.79 4.37 -9.61
N ALA A 304 -17.76 3.57 -9.19
CA ALA A 304 -18.99 3.31 -9.97
C ALA A 304 -19.72 4.60 -10.38
N GLN A 305 -19.67 5.66 -9.57
CA GLN A 305 -20.34 6.94 -9.83
C GLN A 305 -19.65 7.77 -10.94
N LEU A 306 -18.40 7.42 -11.28
CA LEU A 306 -17.67 8.02 -12.39
C LEU A 306 -18.18 7.50 -13.74
N PHE A 307 -18.78 6.31 -13.77
CA PHE A 307 -19.33 5.69 -14.95
C PHE A 307 -20.79 6.10 -15.19
N PRO A 308 -21.24 6.20 -16.45
CA PRO A 308 -20.47 5.89 -17.67
C PRO A 308 -19.68 7.08 -18.23
N ASP A 309 -19.67 8.25 -17.58
CA ASP A 309 -19.05 9.44 -18.13
C ASP A 309 -17.55 9.30 -18.34
N LEU A 310 -16.85 8.61 -17.42
CA LEU A 310 -15.42 8.36 -17.52
C LEU A 310 -15.03 7.62 -18.81
N LEU A 311 -15.95 6.84 -19.42
CA LEU A 311 -15.70 6.14 -20.69
C LEU A 311 -15.46 7.08 -21.87
N LYS A 312 -15.81 8.37 -21.77
CA LYS A 312 -15.46 9.36 -22.79
C LYS A 312 -13.94 9.45 -22.98
N LEU A 313 -13.18 9.25 -21.90
CA LEU A 313 -11.72 9.28 -21.90
C LEU A 313 -11.10 8.03 -22.52
N ALA A 314 -11.87 6.93 -22.69
CA ALA A 314 -11.34 5.72 -23.31
C ALA A 314 -10.97 5.91 -24.80
N SER A 315 -11.28 7.07 -25.37
CA SER A 315 -10.82 7.51 -26.68
C SER A 315 -9.40 8.09 -26.69
N LEU A 316 -8.87 8.47 -25.51
CA LEU A 316 -7.52 9.00 -25.34
C LEU A 316 -6.56 7.85 -25.08
N GLU A 317 -5.41 7.83 -25.76
CA GLU A 317 -4.44 6.73 -25.73
C GLU A 317 -3.99 6.40 -24.30
N ASP A 318 -3.58 7.43 -23.55
CA ASP A 318 -3.12 7.34 -22.16
C ASP A 318 -4.18 6.85 -21.17
N TYR A 319 -5.46 7.11 -21.43
CA TYR A 319 -6.55 6.78 -20.52
C TYR A 319 -7.24 5.46 -20.85
N LYS A 320 -7.15 5.02 -22.11
CA LYS A 320 -7.95 3.90 -22.62
C LYS A 320 -7.79 2.65 -21.78
N GLN A 321 -6.56 2.28 -21.47
CA GLN A 321 -6.29 1.08 -20.68
C GLN A 321 -6.90 1.21 -19.28
N HIS A 322 -6.49 2.21 -18.50
CA HIS A 322 -6.91 2.39 -17.11
C HIS A 322 -8.43 2.52 -16.93
N VAL A 323 -9.09 3.30 -17.80
CA VAL A 323 -10.55 3.47 -17.75
C VAL A 323 -11.27 2.16 -18.05
N THR A 324 -10.75 1.37 -19.00
CA THR A 324 -11.37 0.10 -19.37
C THR A 324 -11.11 -0.97 -18.31
N GLU A 325 -9.92 -1.04 -17.73
CA GLU A 325 -9.59 -1.95 -16.61
C GLU A 325 -10.49 -1.68 -15.40
N LEU A 326 -10.66 -0.40 -15.04
CA LEU A 326 -11.57 -0.02 -13.96
C LEU A 326 -13.02 -0.42 -14.28
N LEU A 327 -13.49 -0.25 -15.52
CA LEU A 327 -14.82 -0.72 -15.92
C LEU A 327 -14.96 -2.23 -15.77
N VAL A 328 -13.95 -3.00 -16.18
CA VAL A 328 -13.94 -4.47 -16.05
C VAL A 328 -14.07 -4.87 -14.59
N THR A 329 -13.26 -4.29 -13.70
CA THR A 329 -13.31 -4.55 -12.26
C THR A 329 -14.68 -4.22 -11.67
N LEU A 330 -15.28 -3.10 -12.08
CA LEU A 330 -16.61 -2.68 -11.64
C LEU A 330 -17.72 -3.60 -12.14
N VAL A 331 -17.63 -4.09 -13.39
CA VAL A 331 -18.60 -5.03 -13.96
C VAL A 331 -18.46 -6.40 -13.30
N ASP A 332 -17.23 -6.90 -13.15
CA ASP A 332 -16.94 -8.21 -12.56
C ASP A 332 -17.39 -8.28 -11.09
N SER A 333 -17.20 -7.18 -10.37
CA SER A 333 -17.61 -7.02 -8.97
C SER A 333 -19.10 -6.67 -8.82
N GLY A 334 -19.84 -6.48 -9.92
CA GLY A 334 -21.28 -6.21 -9.91
C GLY A 334 -21.69 -4.76 -9.58
N PHE A 335 -20.74 -3.84 -9.45
CA PHE A 335 -20.99 -2.41 -9.19
C PHE A 335 -21.52 -1.66 -10.40
N VAL A 336 -21.17 -2.09 -11.62
CA VAL A 336 -21.66 -1.51 -12.88
C VAL A 336 -22.37 -2.58 -13.70
N GLN A 337 -23.58 -2.27 -14.15
CA GLN A 337 -24.44 -3.18 -14.92
C GLN A 337 -24.40 -2.87 -16.42
N ALA A 338 -24.73 -3.88 -17.23
CA ALA A 338 -24.74 -3.78 -18.71
C ALA A 338 -25.50 -2.56 -19.26
N LYS A 339 -26.59 -2.17 -18.59
CA LYS A 339 -27.43 -1.03 -18.98
C LYS A 339 -26.68 0.32 -18.90
N GLU A 340 -25.70 0.43 -18.00
CA GLU A 340 -25.02 1.69 -17.69
C GLU A 340 -23.95 2.03 -18.75
N TYR A 341 -23.24 1.03 -19.28
CA TYR A 341 -22.25 1.22 -20.35
C TYR A 341 -22.73 0.80 -21.75
N ARG A 342 -24.02 0.45 -21.90
CA ARG A 342 -24.59 -0.04 -23.16
C ARG A 342 -24.31 0.86 -24.35
N ASN A 343 -24.31 2.17 -24.15
CA ASN A 343 -24.05 3.15 -25.22
C ASN A 343 -22.61 3.10 -25.76
N TYR A 344 -21.67 2.56 -24.98
CA TYR A 344 -20.27 2.37 -25.37
C TYR A 344 -19.98 0.96 -25.90
N PHE A 345 -20.97 0.05 -25.87
CA PHE A 345 -20.80 -1.36 -26.25
C PHE A 345 -20.23 -1.53 -27.65
N SER A 346 -20.65 -0.70 -28.62
CA SER A 346 -20.15 -0.80 -30.00
C SER A 346 -18.62 -0.60 -30.09
N SER A 347 -18.07 0.35 -29.32
CA SER A 347 -16.62 0.59 -29.26
C SER A 347 -15.90 -0.59 -28.59
N ILE A 348 -16.41 -1.03 -27.44
CA ILE A 348 -15.88 -2.18 -26.70
C ILE A 348 -15.88 -3.43 -27.59
N TYR A 349 -16.96 -3.64 -28.34
CA TYR A 349 -17.08 -4.77 -29.26
C TYR A 349 -16.05 -4.72 -30.39
N ILE A 350 -15.81 -3.54 -30.98
CA ILE A 350 -14.78 -3.36 -32.00
C ILE A 350 -13.40 -3.68 -31.44
N ASP A 351 -13.08 -3.17 -30.25
CA ASP A 351 -11.80 -3.42 -29.59
C ASP A 351 -11.62 -4.92 -29.27
N ALA A 352 -12.65 -5.56 -28.72
CA ALA A 352 -12.66 -7.00 -28.49
C ALA A 352 -12.44 -7.79 -29.79
N LYS A 353 -13.06 -7.37 -30.90
CA LYS A 353 -12.88 -8.00 -32.21
C LYS A 353 -11.46 -7.84 -32.74
N VAL A 354 -10.82 -6.70 -32.51
CA VAL A 354 -9.41 -6.48 -32.84
C VAL A 354 -8.53 -7.41 -32.00
N ALA A 355 -8.77 -7.50 -30.69
CA ALA A 355 -8.05 -8.41 -29.80
C ALA A 355 -8.21 -9.88 -30.22
N GLN A 356 -9.43 -10.32 -30.55
CA GLN A 356 -9.69 -11.65 -31.10
C GLN A 356 -8.92 -11.91 -32.40
N LYS A 357 -8.91 -10.97 -33.34
CA LYS A 357 -8.15 -11.14 -34.61
C LYS A 357 -6.65 -11.26 -34.36
N LYS A 358 -6.10 -10.48 -33.43
CA LYS A 358 -4.70 -10.61 -33.01
C LYS A 358 -4.43 -12.01 -32.43
N GLN A 359 -5.36 -12.55 -31.64
CA GLN A 359 -5.25 -13.93 -31.14
C GLN A 359 -5.31 -14.97 -32.26
N GLN A 360 -6.21 -14.82 -33.23
CA GLN A 360 -6.27 -15.72 -34.39
C GLN A 360 -4.96 -15.75 -35.17
N ALA A 361 -4.31 -14.59 -35.35
CA ALA A 361 -2.99 -14.53 -35.98
C ALA A 361 -1.91 -15.23 -35.14
N LYS A 362 -2.01 -15.25 -33.81
CA LYS A 362 -1.14 -16.04 -32.93
C LYS A 362 -1.42 -17.55 -33.09
N ASP A 363 -2.69 -17.94 -33.12
CA ASP A 363 -3.09 -19.33 -33.33
C ASP A 363 -2.59 -19.86 -34.69
N GLU A 364 -2.65 -19.06 -35.75
CA GLU A 364 -2.09 -19.41 -37.07
C GLU A 364 -0.59 -19.66 -37.02
N LYS A 365 0.15 -18.86 -36.24
CA LYS A 365 1.60 -19.08 -36.04
C LYS A 365 1.86 -20.40 -35.31
N ILE A 366 1.07 -20.72 -34.29
CA ILE A 366 1.16 -22.00 -33.56
C ILE A 366 0.92 -23.15 -34.54
N MET A 367 -0.17 -23.11 -35.33
CA MET A 367 -0.48 -24.17 -36.30
C MET A 367 0.62 -24.39 -37.35
N ARG A 368 1.24 -23.31 -37.84
CA ARG A 368 2.34 -23.42 -38.80
C ARG A 368 3.59 -24.05 -38.18
N ALA A 369 3.90 -23.70 -36.93
CA ALA A 369 5.01 -24.29 -36.20
C ALA A 369 4.79 -25.78 -35.94
N ASP A 370 3.59 -26.16 -35.46
CA ASP A 370 3.23 -27.55 -35.20
C ASP A 370 3.32 -28.40 -36.48
N LYS A 371 2.87 -27.85 -37.61
CA LYS A 371 2.93 -28.54 -38.91
C LYS A 371 4.38 -28.73 -39.38
N LYS A 372 5.24 -27.73 -39.24
CA LYS A 372 6.65 -27.83 -39.61
C LYS A 372 7.38 -28.90 -38.79
N ASN A 373 7.13 -28.93 -37.48
CA ASN A 373 7.70 -29.93 -36.58
C ASN A 373 7.17 -31.36 -36.84
N SER A 374 6.05 -31.51 -37.54
CA SER A 374 5.52 -32.83 -37.95
C SER A 374 6.02 -33.31 -39.32
N GLU A 375 6.69 -32.45 -40.09
CA GLU A 375 7.18 -32.76 -41.45
C GLU A 375 8.71 -32.93 -41.50
N ASP A 376 9.46 -32.38 -40.54
CA ASP A 376 10.92 -32.55 -40.42
C ASP A 376 11.24 -33.58 -39.32
N ASP A 377 11.59 -34.82 -39.73
CA ASP A 377 11.99 -35.97 -38.89
C ASP A 377 13.50 -35.95 -38.57
N ASP A 378 14.14 -34.77 -38.60
CA ASP A 378 15.55 -34.60 -38.27
C ASP A 378 15.71 -33.83 -36.95
N ASP A 379 16.24 -34.57 -35.99
CA ASP A 379 16.78 -34.16 -34.69
C ASP A 379 17.62 -32.87 -34.81
N ASP A 380 17.54 -32.01 -33.80
CA ASP A 380 18.20 -30.69 -33.67
C ASP A 380 17.50 -29.47 -34.30
N ASN A 381 16.45 -28.97 -33.65
CA ASN A 381 16.35 -27.52 -33.39
C ASN A 381 15.44 -27.19 -32.21
N ASP A 382 16.04 -26.67 -31.14
CA ASP A 382 15.40 -26.07 -29.98
C ASP A 382 14.74 -24.73 -30.37
N TYR A 383 13.72 -24.77 -31.24
CA TYR A 383 12.80 -23.66 -31.43
C TYR A 383 11.78 -23.70 -30.30
N VAL A 384 12.21 -23.26 -29.12
CA VAL A 384 11.30 -22.79 -28.07
C VAL A 384 10.52 -21.63 -28.69
N VAL A 385 9.35 -21.91 -29.28
CA VAL A 385 8.29 -20.90 -29.33
C VAL A 385 8.06 -20.61 -27.87
N SER A 386 8.68 -19.53 -27.40
CA SER A 386 8.51 -19.05 -26.05
C SER A 386 7.01 -18.81 -25.94
N ARG A 387 6.30 -19.80 -25.38
CA ARG A 387 4.98 -19.67 -24.76
C ARG A 387 5.22 -18.83 -23.49
N GLY A 388 5.86 -17.69 -23.69
CA GLY A 388 6.33 -16.82 -22.66
C GLY A 388 5.10 -16.48 -21.86
N ARG A 389 5.19 -16.75 -20.56
CA ARG A 389 4.40 -16.05 -19.57
C ARG A 389 4.72 -14.57 -19.70
N TYR A 390 4.19 -13.93 -20.73
CA TYR A 390 4.13 -12.49 -20.79
C TYR A 390 2.99 -12.10 -19.84
N ASN A 391 3.34 -12.05 -18.56
CA ASN A 391 2.80 -11.09 -17.62
C ASN A 391 3.19 -9.69 -18.10
N ASN A 392 2.62 -9.26 -19.22
CA ASN A 392 2.57 -7.84 -19.55
C ASN A 392 1.10 -7.48 -19.48
N ALA A 393 0.82 -6.54 -18.58
CA ALA A 393 -0.45 -5.86 -18.38
C ALA A 393 -0.90 -5.17 -19.67
N SER A 394 -1.35 -5.97 -20.63
CA SER A 394 -2.09 -5.54 -21.80
C SER A 394 -3.50 -6.03 -21.56
N PHE A 395 -4.43 -5.09 -21.46
CA PHE A 395 -5.87 -5.33 -21.48
C PHE A 395 -6.22 -6.50 -22.41
N GLY A 396 -6.72 -7.58 -21.83
CA GLY A 396 -6.74 -8.91 -22.42
C GLY A 396 -8.07 -9.28 -23.07
N LEU A 397 -8.08 -10.44 -23.75
CA LEU A 397 -9.31 -11.05 -24.27
C LEU A 397 -10.32 -11.36 -23.16
N ASP A 398 -9.82 -11.70 -21.98
CA ASP A 398 -10.63 -12.04 -20.80
C ASP A 398 -11.38 -10.82 -20.27
N ASP A 399 -10.72 -9.67 -20.26
CA ASP A 399 -11.29 -8.39 -19.84
C ASP A 399 -12.43 -7.97 -20.76
N TYR A 400 -12.22 -8.04 -22.09
CA TYR A 400 -13.31 -7.86 -23.05
C TYR A 400 -14.41 -8.93 -22.87
N GLY A 401 -14.04 -10.16 -22.53
CA GLY A 401 -14.97 -11.22 -22.19
C GLY A 401 -15.91 -10.81 -21.05
N ILE A 402 -15.39 -10.24 -19.96
CA ILE A 402 -16.18 -9.74 -18.83
C ILE A 402 -17.17 -8.67 -19.30
N LEU A 403 -16.73 -7.69 -20.08
CA LEU A 403 -17.60 -6.62 -20.58
C LEU A 403 -18.64 -7.10 -21.61
N MET A 404 -18.33 -8.15 -22.37
CA MET A 404 -19.25 -8.70 -23.38
C MET A 404 -20.24 -9.70 -22.79
N MET A 405 -19.89 -10.39 -21.70
CA MET A 405 -20.68 -11.47 -21.12
C MET A 405 -22.14 -11.09 -20.80
N PRO A 406 -22.44 -9.89 -20.25
CA PRO A 406 -23.82 -9.50 -20.00
C PRO A 406 -24.70 -9.36 -21.26
N PHE A 407 -24.09 -9.30 -22.45
CA PHE A 407 -24.77 -9.22 -23.74
C PHE A 407 -24.89 -10.59 -24.43
N TYR A 408 -24.35 -11.66 -23.84
CA TYR A 408 -24.25 -13.00 -24.43
C TYR A 408 -25.60 -13.55 -24.93
N GLU A 409 -26.67 -13.43 -24.15
CA GLU A 409 -27.99 -13.95 -24.55
C GLU A 409 -28.63 -13.16 -25.69
N LYS A 410 -28.37 -11.85 -25.74
CA LYS A 410 -29.08 -10.94 -26.64
C LYS A 410 -28.37 -10.74 -27.98
N ASP A 411 -27.06 -10.94 -28.04
CA ASP A 411 -26.27 -10.67 -29.23
C ASP A 411 -25.59 -11.94 -29.77
N LYS A 412 -26.01 -12.37 -30.96
CA LYS A 412 -25.42 -13.52 -31.67
C LYS A 412 -23.94 -13.31 -31.95
N ASN A 413 -23.50 -12.08 -32.21
CA ASN A 413 -22.11 -11.77 -32.49
C ASN A 413 -21.23 -11.92 -31.25
N VAL A 414 -21.79 -11.70 -30.06
CA VAL A 414 -21.12 -11.96 -28.77
C VAL A 414 -20.95 -13.46 -28.59
N ARG A 415 -21.98 -14.27 -28.82
CA ARG A 415 -21.85 -15.74 -28.75
C ARG A 415 -20.77 -16.27 -29.69
N GLN A 416 -20.78 -15.81 -30.93
CA GLN A 416 -19.75 -16.15 -31.92
C GLN A 416 -18.34 -15.69 -31.52
N TYR A 417 -18.23 -14.62 -30.73
CA TYR A 417 -16.94 -14.20 -30.18
C TYR A 417 -16.40 -15.25 -29.20
N PHE A 418 -17.21 -15.67 -28.23
CA PHE A 418 -16.85 -16.72 -27.27
C PHE A 418 -16.59 -18.07 -27.93
N ASP A 419 -17.43 -18.48 -28.89
CA ASP A 419 -17.24 -19.73 -29.65
C ASP A 419 -15.87 -19.80 -30.33
N LYS A 420 -15.38 -18.67 -30.85
CA LYS A 420 -14.06 -18.57 -31.46
C LYS A 420 -12.94 -18.67 -30.43
N LEU A 421 -13.10 -18.04 -29.26
CA LEU A 421 -12.11 -18.14 -28.18
C LEU A 421 -12.00 -19.56 -27.61
N LEU A 422 -13.11 -20.29 -27.49
CA LEU A 422 -13.11 -21.70 -27.10
C LEU A 422 -12.38 -22.61 -28.10
N ARG A 423 -12.19 -22.17 -29.35
CA ARG A 423 -11.47 -22.88 -30.42
C ARG A 423 -10.03 -22.40 -30.59
N SER A 424 -9.57 -21.47 -29.75
CA SER A 424 -8.20 -20.96 -29.76
C SER A 424 -7.18 -22.10 -29.64
N LYS A 425 -6.02 -21.94 -30.28
CA LYS A 425 -4.90 -22.88 -30.12
C LYS A 425 -4.12 -22.63 -28.85
N ASP A 426 -4.21 -21.41 -28.32
CA ASP A 426 -3.75 -21.07 -26.98
C ASP A 426 -4.67 -21.68 -25.91
N GLU A 427 -4.14 -22.60 -25.11
CA GLU A 427 -4.83 -23.29 -24.03
C GLU A 427 -5.24 -22.34 -22.89
N THR A 428 -4.48 -21.28 -22.64
CA THR A 428 -4.80 -20.27 -21.62
C THR A 428 -6.07 -19.50 -21.99
N VAL A 429 -6.17 -19.09 -23.27
CA VAL A 429 -7.37 -18.41 -23.79
C VAL A 429 -8.59 -19.31 -23.70
N ARG A 430 -8.46 -20.59 -24.09
CA ARG A 430 -9.56 -21.56 -23.97
C ARG A 430 -10.00 -21.75 -22.53
N MET A 431 -9.05 -21.92 -21.61
CA MET A 431 -9.31 -22.09 -20.19
C MET A 431 -10.04 -20.90 -19.59
N ASN A 432 -9.52 -19.68 -19.78
CA ASN A 432 -10.12 -18.47 -19.21
C ASN A 432 -11.53 -18.21 -19.77
N THR A 433 -11.72 -18.42 -21.07
CA THR A 433 -13.02 -18.33 -21.73
C THR A 433 -14.02 -19.34 -21.17
N ALA A 434 -13.61 -20.60 -21.04
CA ALA A 434 -14.46 -21.68 -20.52
C ALA A 434 -14.89 -21.43 -19.07
N VAL A 435 -13.96 -21.02 -18.21
CA VAL A 435 -14.24 -20.70 -16.81
C VAL A 435 -15.18 -19.49 -16.70
N LEU A 436 -14.94 -18.44 -17.51
CA LEU A 436 -15.80 -17.25 -17.53
C LEU A 436 -17.25 -17.58 -17.93
N LEU A 437 -17.43 -18.44 -18.94
CA LEU A 437 -18.74 -18.95 -19.36
C LEU A 437 -19.41 -19.74 -18.23
N LEU A 438 -18.71 -20.68 -17.59
CA LEU A 438 -19.25 -21.47 -16.48
C LEU A 438 -19.64 -20.62 -15.28
N ARG A 439 -18.82 -19.62 -14.92
CA ARG A 439 -19.09 -18.65 -13.85
C ARG A 439 -20.39 -17.88 -14.12
N ASN A 440 -20.72 -17.66 -15.40
CA ASN A 440 -21.93 -16.99 -15.85
C ASN A 440 -23.05 -17.96 -16.27
N GLN A 441 -22.99 -19.20 -15.78
CA GLN A 441 -24.01 -20.25 -16.01
C GLN A 441 -24.24 -20.54 -17.50
N LYS A 442 -23.19 -20.42 -18.32
CA LYS A 442 -23.21 -20.83 -19.73
C LYS A 442 -22.63 -22.22 -19.86
N GLU A 443 -23.19 -22.99 -20.78
CA GLU A 443 -22.74 -24.35 -21.05
C GLU A 443 -21.41 -24.34 -21.82
N VAL A 444 -20.53 -25.25 -21.42
CA VAL A 444 -19.24 -25.48 -22.08
C VAL A 444 -19.05 -27.01 -22.18
N PRO A 445 -18.60 -27.54 -23.34
CA PRO A 445 -18.34 -28.98 -23.49
C PRO A 445 -17.26 -29.51 -22.54
N ASP A 446 -17.51 -30.67 -21.91
CA ASP A 446 -16.55 -31.31 -20.99
C ASP A 446 -15.23 -31.69 -21.65
N SER A 447 -15.24 -31.91 -22.97
CA SER A 447 -14.03 -32.19 -23.75
C SER A 447 -12.97 -31.09 -23.61
N ILE A 448 -13.37 -29.83 -23.37
CA ILE A 448 -12.44 -28.73 -23.15
C ILE A 448 -11.72 -28.89 -21.81
N PHE A 449 -12.45 -29.20 -20.74
CA PHE A 449 -11.86 -29.40 -19.41
C PHE A 449 -11.00 -30.66 -19.35
N ASN A 450 -11.47 -31.76 -19.93
CA ASN A 450 -10.70 -32.99 -20.04
C ASN A 450 -9.38 -32.77 -20.78
N SER A 451 -9.40 -32.03 -21.89
CA SER A 451 -8.20 -31.69 -22.66
C SER A 451 -7.23 -30.80 -21.87
N LEU A 452 -7.73 -29.83 -21.10
CA LEU A 452 -6.89 -28.92 -20.31
C LEU A 452 -6.32 -29.62 -19.07
N ALA A 453 -7.12 -30.47 -18.42
CA ALA A 453 -6.72 -31.19 -17.21
C ALA A 453 -5.76 -32.36 -17.48
N ALA A 454 -5.66 -32.82 -18.73
CA ALA A 454 -4.71 -33.84 -19.17
C ALA A 454 -3.27 -33.32 -19.30
N ASP A 455 -3.06 -32.01 -19.38
CA ASP A 455 -1.73 -31.38 -19.37
C ASP A 455 -1.41 -30.86 -17.96
N ASP A 456 -0.37 -31.42 -17.34
CA ASP A 456 0.08 -31.04 -16.00
C ASP A 456 0.37 -29.53 -15.86
N LYS A 457 0.75 -28.85 -16.95
CA LYS A 457 0.98 -27.40 -16.97
C LYS A 457 -0.29 -26.61 -16.69
N PHE A 458 -1.46 -27.13 -17.07
CA PHE A 458 -2.74 -26.45 -16.96
C PHE A 458 -3.67 -27.05 -15.90
N ARG A 459 -3.43 -28.31 -15.49
CA ARG A 459 -4.26 -29.00 -14.49
C ARG A 459 -4.40 -28.22 -13.18
N GLY A 460 -3.29 -27.73 -12.61
CA GLY A 460 -3.31 -26.94 -11.38
C GLY A 460 -4.01 -25.59 -11.56
N ALA A 461 -3.68 -24.85 -12.62
CA ALA A 461 -4.30 -23.55 -12.91
C ALA A 461 -5.81 -23.66 -13.18
N LEU A 462 -6.25 -24.75 -13.82
CA LEU A 462 -7.66 -25.04 -14.06
C LEU A 462 -8.40 -25.32 -12.74
N TYR A 463 -7.81 -26.14 -11.86
CA TYR A 463 -8.37 -26.42 -10.53
C TYR A 463 -8.61 -25.11 -9.77
N ASP A 464 -7.59 -24.27 -9.63
CA ASP A 464 -7.67 -23.00 -8.90
C ASP A 464 -8.76 -22.07 -9.48
N LYS A 465 -8.86 -22.00 -10.81
CA LYS A 465 -9.85 -21.16 -11.50
C LYS A 465 -11.27 -21.68 -11.33
N LEU A 466 -11.49 -22.99 -11.39
CA LEU A 466 -12.80 -23.60 -11.15
C LEU A 466 -13.20 -23.49 -9.68
N GLU A 467 -12.26 -23.63 -8.75
CA GLU A 467 -12.50 -23.39 -7.32
C GLU A 467 -13.00 -21.96 -7.08
N ARG A 468 -12.29 -20.95 -7.60
CA ARG A 468 -12.71 -19.54 -7.51
C ARG A 468 -14.07 -19.28 -8.16
N ALA A 469 -14.35 -19.96 -9.28
CA ALA A 469 -15.63 -19.88 -9.96
C ALA A 469 -16.75 -20.68 -9.25
N LYS A 470 -16.43 -21.42 -8.17
CA LYS A 470 -17.33 -22.35 -7.47
C LYS A 470 -17.90 -23.44 -8.40
N ARG A 471 -17.07 -23.93 -9.33
CA ARG A 471 -17.40 -24.91 -10.36
C ARG A 471 -16.46 -26.12 -10.37
N LEU A 472 -16.00 -26.56 -9.19
CA LEU A 472 -15.20 -27.78 -9.05
C LEU A 472 -15.95 -29.04 -9.50
N ASP A 473 -17.29 -29.00 -9.61
CA ASP A 473 -18.11 -30.04 -10.24
C ASP A 473 -17.70 -30.35 -11.68
N ARG A 474 -16.98 -29.44 -12.34
CA ARG A 474 -16.50 -29.56 -13.73
C ARG A 474 -15.03 -29.93 -13.84
N PHE A 475 -14.34 -30.18 -12.72
CA PHE A 475 -12.94 -30.59 -12.73
C PHE A 475 -12.82 -32.12 -12.95
N PRO A 476 -12.06 -32.58 -13.97
CA PRO A 476 -11.94 -34.02 -14.31
C PRO A 476 -11.05 -34.87 -13.40
#